data_AF-A0A2J8A4N3-F1
#
_entry.id   AF-A0A2J8A4N3-F1
#
_cell.length_a   1.000
_cell.length_b   1.000
_cell.length_c   1.000
_cell.angle_alpha   90.00
_cell.angle_beta   90.00
_cell.angle_gamma   90.00
#
_symmetry.space_group_name_H-M   'P 1'
#
loop_
_entity.id
_entity.type
_entity.pdbx_description
1 polymer ?
#
loop_
_entity_poly.entity_id
_entity_poly.type
_entity_poly.pdbx_seq_one_letter_code
_entity_poly.pdbx_strand_id
1 'polypeptide(L)'
;MSKNTLVISEDGELQVQAYLRFAKLKREQHVREVVSTISDFKADRIRQGEMYNFKELAQMFDDLEQETRQLMDKEIQNAYHANALLVKILLSQAQVHGAELMVDTNSLENEFLLKQISSSETTALSRPASDFVRRNTQLGRMGTVATVSTQDPALIKERDALKAELASTKERMAKLQAARNQLALKDKELRAASEALNGKLQESKQFLQMKQMMQSKSTEVTALRKKLEKYEPQSVPSADTA
;
A
#
# COMPACT_ATOMS: atom_id res chain seq x y z
N MET A 1 -32.26 -7.98 23.39
CA MET A 1 -31.56 -8.94 22.50
C MET A 1 -31.09 -8.16 21.28
N SER A 2 -29.77 -7.96 21.16
CA SER A 2 -29.20 -7.22 20.02
C SER A 2 -29.44 -8.06 18.77
N LYS A 3 -30.17 -7.52 17.78
CA LYS A 3 -30.33 -8.17 16.49
C LYS A 3 -28.96 -8.13 15.81
N ASN A 4 -28.27 -9.27 15.75
CA ASN A 4 -27.05 -9.43 14.94
C ASN A 4 -27.46 -9.31 13.47
N THR A 5 -27.52 -8.09 12.96
CA THR A 5 -27.66 -7.80 11.54
C THR A 5 -26.25 -7.58 11.00
N LEU A 6 -25.88 -8.34 9.96
CA LEU A 6 -24.64 -8.09 9.23
C LEU A 6 -24.86 -6.86 8.35
N VAL A 7 -24.34 -5.71 8.77
CA VAL A 7 -24.42 -4.46 8.00
C VAL A 7 -23.12 -4.27 7.25
N ILE A 8 -23.20 -4.13 5.93
CA ILE A 8 -22.06 -3.85 5.04
C ILE A 8 -22.38 -2.66 4.13
N SER A 9 -21.37 -2.11 3.46
CA SER A 9 -21.56 -1.01 2.51
C SER A 9 -22.40 -1.46 1.30
N GLU A 10 -22.99 -0.51 0.58
CA GLU A 10 -23.74 -0.79 -0.65
C GLU A 10 -22.88 -1.53 -1.69
N ASP A 11 -21.61 -1.14 -1.86
CA ASP A 11 -20.67 -1.84 -2.73
C ASP A 11 -20.34 -3.25 -2.23
N GLY A 12 -20.29 -3.46 -0.90
CA GLY A 12 -20.13 -4.78 -0.30
C GLY A 12 -21.36 -5.68 -0.55
N GLU A 13 -22.56 -5.12 -0.39
CA GLU A 13 -23.82 -5.81 -0.69
C GLU A 13 -23.90 -6.19 -2.17
N LEU A 14 -23.44 -5.32 -3.08
CA LEU A 14 -23.37 -5.62 -4.51
C LEU A 14 -22.42 -6.80 -4.80
N GLN A 15 -21.30 -6.92 -4.08
CA GLN A 15 -20.39 -8.06 -4.19
C GLN A 15 -21.02 -9.36 -3.70
N VAL A 16 -21.75 -9.31 -2.57
CA VAL A 16 -22.51 -10.46 -2.06
C VAL A 16 -23.55 -10.90 -3.09
N GLN A 17 -24.33 -9.97 -3.63
CA GLN A 17 -25.33 -10.24 -4.66
C GLN A 17 -24.71 -10.83 -5.94
N ALA A 18 -23.56 -10.32 -6.37
CA ALA A 18 -22.82 -10.87 -7.51
C ALA A 18 -22.42 -12.34 -7.26
N TYR A 19 -21.91 -12.64 -6.06
CA TYR A 19 -21.58 -14.00 -5.65
C TYR A 19 -22.81 -14.92 -5.62
N LEU A 20 -23.93 -14.45 -5.07
CA LEU A 20 -25.18 -15.23 -5.00
C LEU A 20 -25.70 -15.59 -6.40
N ARG A 21 -25.60 -14.68 -7.38
CA ARG A 21 -25.92 -15.01 -8.78
C ARG A 21 -25.02 -16.11 -9.34
N PHE A 22 -23.70 -16.00 -9.11
CA PHE A 22 -22.75 -17.03 -9.52
C PHE A 22 -23.09 -18.38 -8.88
N ALA A 23 -23.33 -18.41 -7.56
CA ALA A 23 -23.67 -19.61 -6.82
C ALA A 23 -24.97 -20.25 -7.32
N LYS A 24 -26.00 -19.45 -7.62
CA LYS A 24 -27.25 -19.95 -8.21
C LYS A 24 -27.01 -20.59 -9.58
N LEU A 25 -26.29 -19.91 -10.48
CA LEU A 25 -25.99 -20.45 -11.82
C LEU A 25 -25.23 -21.77 -11.73
N LYS A 26 -24.29 -21.88 -10.77
CA LYS A 26 -23.57 -23.11 -10.47
C LYS A 26 -24.48 -24.21 -9.94
N ARG A 27 -25.36 -23.90 -8.98
CA ARG A 27 -26.37 -24.84 -8.48
C ARG A 27 -27.26 -25.37 -9.60
N GLU A 28 -27.75 -24.49 -10.48
CA GLU A 28 -28.56 -24.90 -11.64
C GLU A 28 -27.76 -25.75 -12.63
N GLN A 29 -26.46 -25.47 -12.81
CA GLN A 29 -25.57 -26.30 -13.61
C GLN A 29 -25.44 -27.71 -13.01
N HIS A 30 -25.16 -27.84 -11.70
CA HIS A 30 -25.03 -29.15 -11.05
C HIS A 30 -26.32 -29.98 -11.14
N VAL A 31 -27.48 -29.34 -10.98
CA VAL A 31 -28.78 -30.02 -11.17
C VAL A 31 -28.92 -30.53 -12.60
N ARG A 32 -28.55 -29.73 -13.61
CA ARG A 32 -28.59 -30.17 -15.01
C ARG A 32 -27.64 -31.33 -15.29
N GLU A 33 -26.43 -31.32 -14.71
CA GLU A 33 -25.45 -32.39 -14.85
C GLU A 33 -25.98 -33.71 -14.28
N VAL A 34 -26.55 -33.70 -13.07
CA VAL A 34 -27.18 -34.88 -12.47
C VAL A 34 -28.33 -35.41 -13.33
N VAL A 35 -29.20 -34.53 -13.83
CA VAL A 35 -30.30 -34.93 -14.72
C VAL A 35 -29.77 -35.51 -16.04
N SER A 36 -28.68 -34.96 -16.58
CA SER A 36 -28.02 -35.51 -17.78
C SER A 36 -27.52 -36.91 -17.51
N THR A 37 -26.79 -37.15 -16.41
CA THR A 37 -26.30 -38.49 -16.05
C THR A 37 -27.42 -39.51 -15.96
N ILE A 38 -28.56 -39.17 -15.36
CA ILE A 38 -29.72 -40.07 -15.30
C ILE A 38 -30.29 -40.33 -16.72
N SER A 39 -30.37 -39.30 -17.55
CA SER A 39 -30.85 -39.42 -18.93
C SER A 39 -29.93 -40.28 -19.79
N ASP A 40 -28.62 -40.09 -19.65
CA ASP A 40 -27.58 -40.82 -20.37
C ASP A 40 -27.57 -42.30 -19.93
N PHE A 41 -27.64 -42.54 -18.62
CA PHE A 41 -27.81 -43.90 -18.07
C PHE A 41 -29.04 -44.60 -18.64
N LYS A 42 -30.18 -43.92 -18.68
CA LYS A 42 -31.42 -44.46 -19.26
C LYS A 42 -31.24 -44.81 -20.73
N ALA A 43 -30.60 -43.94 -21.51
CA ALA A 43 -30.35 -44.17 -22.93
C ALA A 43 -29.41 -45.37 -23.18
N ASP A 44 -28.41 -45.56 -22.30
CA ASP A 44 -27.41 -46.62 -22.44
C ASP A 44 -27.88 -47.98 -21.94
N ARG A 45 -28.68 -48.00 -20.85
CA ARG A 45 -29.03 -49.22 -20.12
C ARG A 45 -30.45 -49.73 -20.37
N ILE A 46 -31.39 -48.87 -20.79
CA ILE A 46 -32.79 -49.25 -21.00
C ILE A 46 -33.12 -49.22 -22.49
N ARG A 47 -33.18 -50.39 -23.11
CA ARG A 47 -33.51 -50.55 -24.53
C ARG A 47 -34.94 -51.00 -24.71
N GLN A 48 -35.57 -50.43 -25.73
CA GLN A 48 -36.95 -50.76 -26.04
C GLN A 48 -37.07 -52.23 -26.50
N GLY A 49 -37.94 -53.00 -25.84
CA GLY A 49 -38.22 -54.40 -26.19
C GLY A 49 -37.33 -55.44 -25.50
N GLU A 50 -36.34 -55.03 -24.70
CA GLU A 50 -35.61 -55.95 -23.84
C GLU A 50 -36.42 -56.31 -22.58
N MET A 51 -36.37 -57.58 -22.18
CA MET A 51 -36.94 -58.07 -20.93
C MET A 51 -35.86 -58.08 -19.86
N TYR A 52 -36.09 -57.39 -18.75
CA TYR A 52 -35.16 -57.35 -17.63
C TYR A 52 -35.65 -58.22 -16.48
N ASN A 53 -34.75 -59.00 -15.89
CA ASN A 53 -35.04 -59.71 -14.65
C ASN A 53 -34.72 -58.83 -13.43
N PHE A 54 -35.17 -59.27 -12.25
CA PHE A 54 -34.98 -58.52 -11.01
C PHE A 54 -33.50 -58.22 -10.71
N LYS A 55 -32.59 -59.18 -10.95
CA LYS A 55 -31.18 -59.02 -10.65
C LYS A 55 -30.52 -57.97 -11.55
N GLU A 56 -30.90 -57.96 -12.83
CA GLU A 56 -30.46 -56.95 -13.79
C GLU A 56 -30.97 -55.56 -13.41
N LEU A 57 -32.25 -55.44 -13.07
CA LEU A 57 -32.82 -54.17 -12.62
C LEU A 57 -32.16 -53.66 -11.33
N ALA A 58 -31.95 -54.54 -10.34
CA ALA A 58 -31.27 -54.17 -9.09
C ALA A 58 -29.85 -53.65 -9.37
N GLN A 59 -29.08 -54.38 -10.18
CA GLN A 59 -27.73 -53.93 -10.56
C GLN A 59 -27.75 -52.60 -11.32
N MET A 60 -28.72 -52.37 -12.20
CA MET A 60 -28.86 -51.08 -12.90
C MET A 60 -29.13 -49.93 -11.92
N PHE A 61 -29.97 -50.14 -10.91
CA PHE A 61 -30.21 -49.11 -9.90
C PHE A 61 -28.97 -48.87 -9.02
N ASP A 62 -28.23 -49.93 -8.66
CA ASP A 62 -26.99 -49.81 -7.90
C ASP A 62 -25.92 -49.04 -8.70
N ASP A 63 -25.78 -49.32 -9.99
CA ASP A 63 -24.87 -48.61 -10.90
C ASP A 63 -25.24 -47.12 -11.00
N LEU A 64 -26.53 -46.81 -11.18
CA LEU A 64 -27.03 -45.43 -11.25
C LEU A 64 -26.83 -44.69 -9.92
N GLU A 65 -27.07 -45.35 -8.78
CA GLU A 65 -26.80 -44.78 -7.46
C GLU A 65 -25.32 -44.43 -7.32
N GLN A 66 -24.43 -45.36 -7.68
CA GLN A 66 -22.99 -45.16 -7.59
C GLN A 66 -22.52 -44.00 -8.47
N GLU A 67 -22.98 -43.93 -9.72
CA GLU A 67 -22.61 -42.87 -10.65
C GLU A 67 -23.13 -41.51 -10.19
N THR A 68 -24.39 -41.43 -9.76
CA THR A 68 -25.00 -40.19 -9.24
C THR A 68 -24.29 -39.73 -7.97
N ARG A 69 -23.98 -40.65 -7.05
CA ARG A 69 -23.25 -40.36 -5.81
C ARG A 69 -21.87 -39.78 -6.10
N GLN A 70 -21.11 -40.40 -7.00
CA GLN A 70 -19.78 -39.91 -7.38
C GLN A 70 -19.82 -38.52 -7.99
N LEU A 71 -20.80 -38.25 -8.86
CA LEU A 71 -20.99 -36.92 -9.44
C LEU A 71 -21.34 -35.90 -8.36
N MET A 72 -22.30 -36.21 -7.49
CA MET A 72 -22.72 -35.31 -6.41
C MET A 72 -21.57 -35.01 -5.44
N ASP A 73 -20.82 -36.03 -5.01
CA ASP A 73 -19.67 -35.86 -4.11
C ASP A 73 -18.63 -34.91 -4.72
N LYS A 74 -18.31 -35.10 -6.01
CA LYS A 74 -17.38 -34.24 -6.74
C LYS A 74 -17.87 -32.80 -6.83
N GLU A 75 -19.12 -32.57 -7.21
CA GLU A 75 -19.66 -31.21 -7.40
C GLU A 75 -19.85 -30.49 -6.06
N ILE A 76 -20.33 -31.17 -5.02
CA ILE A 76 -20.46 -30.62 -3.66
C ILE A 76 -19.08 -30.28 -3.09
N GLN A 77 -18.10 -31.17 -3.23
CA GLN A 77 -16.73 -30.90 -2.79
C GLN A 77 -16.13 -29.69 -3.51
N ASN A 78 -16.34 -29.58 -4.83
CA ASN A 78 -15.90 -28.44 -5.61
C ASN A 78 -16.56 -27.13 -5.14
N ALA A 79 -17.86 -27.16 -4.80
CA ALA A 79 -18.55 -26.01 -4.23
C ALA A 79 -17.96 -25.57 -2.88
N TYR A 80 -17.61 -26.52 -2.00
CA TYR A 80 -16.92 -26.22 -0.74
C TYR A 80 -15.51 -25.64 -0.96
N HIS A 81 -14.74 -26.19 -1.91
CA HIS A 81 -13.43 -25.63 -2.27
C HIS A 81 -13.53 -24.21 -2.82
N ALA A 82 -14.55 -23.92 -3.64
CA ALA A 82 -14.81 -22.58 -4.15
C ALA A 82 -15.16 -21.59 -3.03
N ASN A 83 -16.02 -21.99 -2.09
CA ASN A 83 -16.35 -21.20 -0.89
C ASN A 83 -15.11 -20.95 -0.01
N ALA A 84 -14.29 -21.98 0.23
CA ALA A 84 -13.05 -21.85 0.99
C ALA A 84 -12.04 -20.92 0.31
N LEU A 85 -11.96 -20.96 -1.03
CA LEU A 85 -11.16 -20.03 -1.81
C LEU A 85 -11.65 -18.59 -1.66
N LEU A 86 -12.97 -18.35 -1.71
CA LEU A 86 -13.55 -17.03 -1.47
C LEU A 86 -13.14 -16.49 -0.09
N VAL A 87 -13.28 -17.29 0.96
CA VAL A 87 -12.85 -16.90 2.32
C VAL A 87 -11.36 -16.56 2.32
N LYS A 88 -10.51 -17.40 1.74
CA LYS A 88 -9.06 -17.16 1.65
C LYS A 88 -8.73 -15.86 0.92
N ILE A 89 -9.41 -15.55 -0.18
CA ILE A 89 -9.23 -14.31 -0.93
C ILE A 89 -9.60 -13.11 -0.07
N LEU A 90 -10.76 -13.13 0.59
CA LEU A 90 -11.22 -12.03 1.45
C LEU A 90 -10.28 -11.77 2.63
N LEU A 91 -9.86 -12.84 3.33
CA LEU A 91 -8.92 -12.73 4.44
C LEU A 91 -7.55 -12.20 3.98
N SER A 92 -7.04 -12.68 2.84
CA SER A 92 -5.78 -12.19 2.28
C SER A 92 -5.86 -10.71 1.88
N GLN A 93 -6.98 -10.26 1.30
CA GLN A 93 -7.18 -8.85 0.96
C GLN A 93 -7.24 -7.98 2.22
N ALA A 94 -7.94 -8.43 3.26
CA ALA A 94 -8.01 -7.72 4.53
C ALA A 94 -6.62 -7.58 5.17
N GLN A 95 -5.83 -8.67 5.19
CA GLN A 95 -4.50 -8.68 5.79
C GLN A 95 -3.54 -7.72 5.07
N VAL A 96 -3.61 -7.64 3.73
CA VAL A 96 -2.83 -6.67 2.94
C VAL A 96 -3.16 -5.22 3.32
N HIS A 97 -4.40 -4.96 3.73
CA HIS A 97 -4.85 -3.64 4.21
C HIS A 97 -4.69 -3.47 5.73
N GLY A 98 -3.97 -4.38 6.40
CA GLY A 98 -3.71 -4.30 7.84
C GLY A 98 -4.89 -4.68 8.73
N ALA A 99 -5.92 -5.33 8.18
CA ALA A 99 -7.06 -5.85 8.93
C ALA A 99 -6.95 -7.37 9.11
N GLU A 100 -7.12 -7.83 10.35
CA GLU A 100 -7.22 -9.25 10.67
C GLU A 100 -8.70 -9.59 10.89
N LEU A 101 -9.24 -10.41 9.99
CA LEU A 101 -10.64 -10.85 10.06
C LEU A 101 -10.70 -12.29 10.57
N MET A 102 -11.68 -12.56 11.43
CA MET A 102 -11.98 -13.89 11.94
C MET A 102 -13.37 -14.30 11.48
N VAL A 103 -13.48 -15.52 10.92
CA VAL A 103 -14.77 -16.09 10.53
C VAL A 103 -15.29 -16.92 11.69
N ASP A 104 -16.43 -16.55 12.25
CA ASP A 104 -17.14 -17.37 13.23
C ASP A 104 -17.98 -18.43 12.50
N THR A 105 -17.48 -19.67 12.51
CA THR A 105 -18.17 -20.80 11.88
C THR A 105 -19.49 -21.15 12.56
N ASN A 106 -19.65 -20.83 13.85
CA ASN A 106 -20.89 -21.14 14.58
C ASN A 106 -22.07 -20.30 14.08
N SER A 107 -21.79 -19.13 13.50
CA SER A 107 -22.81 -18.25 12.94
C SER A 107 -23.30 -18.67 11.54
N LEU A 108 -22.64 -19.62 10.87
CA LEU A 108 -22.99 -20.05 9.51
C LEU A 108 -24.33 -20.81 9.44
N GLU A 109 -24.73 -21.45 10.53
CA GLU A 109 -26.01 -22.18 10.64
C GLU A 109 -27.14 -21.31 11.21
N ASN A 110 -26.89 -20.02 11.43
CA ASN A 110 -27.90 -19.12 11.98
C ASN A 110 -29.02 -18.87 10.95
N GLU A 111 -30.20 -19.47 11.20
CA GLU A 111 -31.37 -19.36 10.31
C GLU A 111 -31.77 -17.92 9.99
N PHE A 112 -31.62 -17.00 10.93
CA PHE A 112 -31.96 -15.60 10.70
C PHE A 112 -31.01 -14.96 9.68
N LEU A 113 -29.70 -15.20 9.81
CA LEU A 113 -28.70 -14.71 8.85
C LEU A 113 -28.88 -15.38 7.47
N LEU A 114 -29.17 -16.68 7.44
CA LEU A 114 -29.47 -17.40 6.20
C LEU A 114 -30.70 -16.82 5.50
N LYS A 115 -31.73 -16.43 6.25
CA LYS A 115 -32.92 -15.77 5.70
C LYS A 115 -32.63 -14.37 5.14
N GLN A 116 -31.71 -13.63 5.76
CA GLN A 116 -31.24 -12.35 5.21
C GLN A 116 -30.51 -12.56 3.88
N ILE A 117 -29.62 -13.54 3.81
CA ILE A 117 -28.92 -13.91 2.57
C ILE A 117 -29.90 -14.38 1.48
N SER A 118 -30.89 -15.20 1.82
CA SER A 118 -31.95 -15.61 0.88
C SER A 118 -32.74 -14.42 0.32
N SER A 119 -33.01 -13.42 1.17
CA SER A 119 -33.65 -12.17 0.72
C SER A 119 -32.75 -11.40 -0.24
N SER A 120 -31.45 -11.29 0.07
CA SER A 120 -30.45 -10.66 -0.80
C SER A 120 -30.30 -11.40 -2.15
N GLU A 121 -30.34 -12.74 -2.15
CA GLU A 121 -30.32 -13.54 -3.38
C GLU A 121 -31.52 -13.20 -4.27
N THR A 122 -32.72 -13.10 -3.69
CA THR A 122 -33.93 -12.74 -4.43
C THR A 122 -33.77 -11.38 -5.11
N THR A 123 -33.22 -10.39 -4.39
CA THR A 123 -32.89 -9.07 -4.96
C THR A 123 -31.81 -9.15 -6.04
N ALA A 124 -30.77 -9.96 -5.84
CA ALA A 124 -29.69 -10.13 -6.81
C ALA A 124 -30.22 -10.65 -8.15
N LEU A 125 -31.21 -11.54 -8.11
CA LEU A 125 -31.81 -12.17 -9.30
C LEU A 125 -32.80 -11.26 -10.03
N SER A 126 -33.45 -10.32 -9.34
CA SER A 126 -34.33 -9.33 -9.98
C SER A 126 -33.56 -8.25 -10.75
N ARG A 127 -32.27 -8.05 -10.44
CA ARG A 127 -31.43 -7.05 -11.10
C ARG A 127 -30.83 -7.58 -12.40
N PRO A 128 -30.59 -6.73 -13.41
CA PRO A 128 -29.90 -7.13 -14.63
C PRO A 128 -28.43 -7.46 -14.36
N ALA A 129 -27.85 -8.37 -15.15
CA ALA A 129 -26.46 -8.80 -14.96
C ALA A 129 -25.44 -7.65 -15.10
N SER A 130 -25.77 -6.63 -15.89
CA SER A 130 -24.96 -5.42 -16.08
C SER A 130 -24.69 -4.66 -14.79
N ASP A 131 -25.58 -4.73 -13.80
CA ASP A 131 -25.44 -4.02 -12.53
C ASP A 131 -24.24 -4.50 -11.71
N PHE A 132 -23.79 -5.73 -11.97
CA PHE A 132 -22.71 -6.40 -11.24
C PHE A 132 -21.36 -6.33 -11.98
N VAL A 133 -21.33 -5.74 -13.18
CA VAL A 133 -20.11 -5.49 -13.95
C VAL A 133 -19.45 -4.22 -13.42
N ARG A 134 -18.91 -4.27 -12.19
CA ARG A 134 -18.07 -3.20 -11.65
C ARG A 134 -16.61 -3.64 -11.53
N ARG A 135 -15.77 -2.64 -11.75
CA ARG A 135 -14.33 -2.66 -12.09
C ARG A 135 -13.50 -3.22 -10.92
N ASN A 136 -13.30 -4.54 -10.87
CA ASN A 136 -12.29 -5.12 -9.98
C ASN A 136 -10.89 -4.89 -10.57
N THR A 137 -10.38 -3.66 -10.46
CA THR A 137 -9.03 -3.29 -10.92
C THR A 137 -7.91 -3.85 -10.04
N GLN A 138 -8.24 -4.44 -8.89
CA GLN A 138 -7.23 -4.90 -7.93
C GLN A 138 -6.80 -6.36 -8.13
N LEU A 139 -7.63 -7.21 -8.75
CA LEU A 139 -7.25 -8.59 -9.06
C LEU A 139 -6.29 -8.74 -10.25
N GLY A 140 -6.05 -7.68 -11.04
CA GLY A 140 -5.07 -7.69 -12.13
C GLY A 140 -3.61 -7.91 -11.70
N ARG A 141 -3.33 -8.01 -10.39
CA ARG A 141 -2.01 -8.33 -9.84
C ARG A 141 -1.85 -9.78 -9.41
N MET A 142 -2.92 -10.55 -9.25
CA MET A 142 -2.86 -11.95 -8.83
C MET A 142 -3.42 -12.85 -9.93
N GLY A 143 -2.54 -13.13 -10.90
CA GLY A 143 -2.55 -14.29 -11.79
C GLY A 143 -3.88 -14.72 -12.40
N THR A 144 -4.19 -14.23 -13.61
CA THR A 144 -4.47 -15.06 -14.79
C THR A 144 -4.60 -14.18 -16.05
N VAL A 145 -3.73 -14.48 -17.02
CA VAL A 145 -3.87 -14.43 -18.49
C VAL A 145 -4.89 -13.44 -19.10
N ALA A 146 -4.32 -12.43 -19.77
CA ALA A 146 -4.77 -11.78 -20.99
C ALA A 146 -6.28 -11.54 -21.18
N THR A 147 -6.71 -10.28 -21.04
CA THR A 147 -7.25 -9.48 -22.15
C THR A 147 -7.56 -8.05 -21.68
N VAL A 148 -7.22 -7.08 -22.54
CA VAL A 148 -7.49 -5.64 -22.43
C VAL A 148 -6.64 -4.88 -21.41
N SER A 149 -5.40 -4.63 -21.81
CA SER A 149 -4.60 -3.50 -21.32
C SER A 149 -5.11 -2.19 -21.93
N THR A 150 -6.19 -1.64 -21.41
CA THR A 150 -6.49 -0.21 -21.59
C THR A 150 -6.04 0.54 -20.35
N GLN A 151 -4.72 0.68 -20.21
CA GLN A 151 -4.16 1.68 -19.31
C GLN A 151 -4.53 3.05 -19.87
N ASP A 152 -5.26 3.84 -19.09
CA ASP A 152 -5.70 5.19 -19.46
C ASP A 152 -4.50 6.04 -19.91
N PRO A 153 -4.52 6.62 -21.14
CA PRO A 153 -3.43 7.45 -21.66
C PRO A 153 -3.07 8.63 -20.76
N ALA A 154 -4.04 9.13 -19.96
CA ALA A 154 -3.80 10.21 -19.01
C ALA A 154 -2.85 9.77 -17.86
N LEU A 155 -3.03 8.56 -17.35
CA LEU A 155 -2.22 8.01 -16.25
C LEU A 155 -0.79 7.68 -16.70
N ILE A 156 -0.61 7.27 -17.96
CA ILE A 156 0.72 7.05 -18.55
C ILE A 156 1.49 8.38 -18.61
N LYS A 157 0.83 9.45 -19.07
CA LYS A 157 1.43 10.79 -19.14
C LYS A 157 1.79 11.33 -17.76
N GLU A 158 0.92 11.17 -16.77
CA GLU A 158 1.19 11.63 -15.40
C GLU A 158 2.36 10.86 -14.77
N ARG A 159 2.40 9.53 -14.93
CA ARG A 159 3.53 8.71 -14.48
C ARG A 159 4.85 9.16 -15.11
N ASP A 160 4.85 9.44 -16.41
CA ASP A 160 6.08 9.83 -17.11
C ASP A 160 6.52 11.24 -16.74
N ALA A 161 5.56 12.16 -16.52
CA ALA A 161 5.83 13.50 -15.99
C ALA A 161 6.45 13.43 -14.58
N LEU A 162 5.86 12.64 -13.67
CA LEU A 162 6.38 12.46 -12.31
C LEU A 162 7.76 11.81 -12.29
N LYS A 163 8.02 10.85 -13.19
CA LYS A 163 9.36 10.24 -13.32
C LYS A 163 10.39 11.24 -13.82
N ALA A 164 10.04 12.09 -14.78
CA ALA A 164 10.92 13.14 -15.28
C ALA A 164 11.21 14.20 -14.20
N GLU A 165 10.20 14.58 -13.42
CA GLU A 165 10.36 15.52 -12.31
C GLU A 165 11.21 14.95 -11.17
N LEU A 166 11.03 13.67 -10.85
CA LEU A 166 11.87 12.96 -9.88
C LEU A 166 13.34 12.93 -10.33
N ALA A 167 13.59 12.65 -11.61
CA ALA A 167 14.95 12.64 -12.16
C ALA A 167 15.59 14.04 -12.09
N SER A 168 14.85 15.08 -12.49
CA SER A 168 15.30 16.49 -12.41
C SER A 168 15.62 16.91 -10.98
N THR A 169 14.75 16.54 -10.02
CA THR A 169 14.93 16.87 -8.60
C THR A 169 16.16 16.17 -8.02
N LYS A 170 16.36 14.88 -8.35
CA LYS A 170 17.56 14.13 -7.94
C LYS A 170 18.85 14.77 -8.49
N GLU A 171 18.85 15.20 -9.75
CA GLU A 171 20.00 15.87 -10.35
C GLU A 171 20.30 17.21 -9.65
N ARG A 172 19.27 18.03 -9.36
CA ARG A 172 19.43 19.28 -8.61
C ARG A 172 19.99 19.04 -7.21
N MET A 173 19.50 18.00 -6.53
CA MET A 173 19.99 17.63 -5.20
C MET A 173 21.47 17.23 -5.23
N ALA A 174 21.89 16.45 -6.23
CA ALA A 174 23.30 16.08 -6.42
C ALA A 174 24.19 17.30 -6.69
N LYS A 175 23.74 18.24 -7.53
CA LYS A 175 24.47 19.50 -7.80
C LYS A 175 24.59 20.37 -6.54
N LEU A 176 23.52 20.50 -5.75
CA LEU A 176 23.54 21.23 -4.48
C LEU A 176 24.50 20.60 -3.47
N GLN A 177 24.53 19.27 -3.38
CA GLN A 177 25.45 18.56 -2.51
C GLN A 177 26.91 18.75 -2.94
N ALA A 178 27.19 18.73 -4.25
CA ALA A 178 28.53 19.02 -4.77
C ALA A 178 28.97 20.47 -4.47
N ALA A 179 28.08 21.44 -4.70
CA ALA A 179 28.36 22.85 -4.41
C ALA A 179 28.60 23.10 -2.91
N ARG A 180 27.82 22.46 -2.03
CA ARG A 180 28.02 22.52 -0.57
C ARG A 180 29.40 21.99 -0.17
N ASN A 181 29.85 20.88 -0.76
CA ASN A 181 31.17 20.32 -0.50
C ASN A 181 32.29 21.25 -0.97
N GLN A 182 32.14 21.88 -2.14
CA GLN A 182 33.10 22.87 -2.65
C GLN A 182 33.19 24.11 -1.76
N LEU A 183 32.04 24.64 -1.30
CA LEU A 183 32.01 25.75 -0.34
C LEU A 183 32.72 25.39 0.96
N ALA A 184 32.47 24.20 1.52
CA ALA A 184 33.14 23.75 2.74
C ALA A 184 34.66 23.63 2.58
N LEU A 185 35.16 23.25 1.39
CA LEU A 185 36.59 23.24 1.09
C LEU A 185 37.15 24.65 0.99
N LYS A 186 36.45 25.55 0.28
CA LYS A 186 36.86 26.95 0.13
C LYS A 186 36.89 27.70 1.47
N ASP A 187 35.93 27.43 2.36
CA ASP A 187 35.93 27.99 3.72
C ASP A 187 37.15 27.52 4.53
N LYS A 188 37.57 26.26 4.39
CA LYS A 188 38.79 25.75 5.01
C LYS A 188 40.05 26.41 4.45
N GLU A 189 40.13 26.54 3.13
CA GLU A 189 41.26 27.23 2.45
C GLU A 189 41.35 28.70 2.88
N LEU A 190 40.22 29.41 2.93
CA LEU A 190 40.18 30.81 3.36
C LEU A 190 40.62 30.98 4.82
N ARG A 191 40.19 30.10 5.72
CA ARG A 191 40.65 30.12 7.11
C ARG A 191 42.14 29.89 7.23
N ALA A 192 42.67 28.87 6.55
CA ALA A 192 44.11 28.58 6.56
C ALA A 192 44.93 29.73 5.97
N ALA A 193 44.46 30.36 4.89
CA ALA A 193 45.10 31.53 4.29
C ALA A 193 45.08 32.75 5.22
N SER A 194 43.95 32.98 5.90
CA SER A 194 43.80 34.06 6.88
C SER A 194 44.75 33.88 8.09
N GLU A 195 44.84 32.66 8.62
CA GLU A 195 45.76 32.32 9.71
C GLU A 195 47.23 32.49 9.30
N ALA A 196 47.59 32.01 8.11
CA ALA A 196 48.96 32.15 7.58
C ALA A 196 49.33 33.63 7.33
N LEU A 197 48.40 34.43 6.81
CA LEU A 197 48.61 35.86 6.62
C LEU A 197 48.76 36.59 7.96
N ASN A 198 47.92 36.26 8.94
CA ASN A 198 48.01 36.83 10.28
C ASN A 198 49.35 36.47 10.95
N GLY A 199 49.81 35.23 10.82
CA GLY A 199 51.15 34.81 11.28
C GLY A 199 52.27 35.63 10.64
N LYS A 200 52.27 35.74 9.30
CA LYS A 200 53.26 36.55 8.57
C LYS A 200 53.21 38.03 8.94
N LEU A 201 52.03 38.58 9.22
CA LEU A 201 51.87 39.95 9.68
C LEU A 201 52.52 40.16 11.05
N GLN A 202 52.29 39.24 11.99
CA GLN A 202 52.90 39.29 13.33
C GLN A 202 54.43 39.19 13.28
N GLU A 203 54.96 38.40 12.34
CA GLU A 203 56.41 38.23 12.13
C GLU A 203 57.06 39.35 11.29
N SER A 204 56.25 40.19 10.62
CA SER A 204 56.78 41.25 9.77
C SER A 204 57.56 42.26 10.60
N LYS A 205 58.79 42.58 10.15
CA LYS A 205 59.66 43.59 10.78
C LYS A 205 58.95 44.94 10.96
N GLN A 206 58.09 45.32 10.02
CA GLN A 206 57.32 46.55 10.08
C GLN A 206 56.29 46.52 11.23
N PHE A 207 55.62 45.39 11.43
CA PHE A 207 54.66 45.22 12.52
C PHE A 207 55.35 45.19 13.89
N LEU A 208 56.49 44.49 14.00
CA LEU A 208 57.30 44.47 15.21
C LEU A 208 57.83 45.87 15.57
N GLN A 209 58.34 46.61 14.58
CA GLN A 209 58.77 48.00 14.77
C GLN A 209 57.61 48.90 15.20
N MET A 210 56.45 48.77 14.57
CA MET A 210 55.25 49.55 14.94
C MET A 210 54.76 49.21 16.35
N LYS A 211 54.77 47.93 16.73
CA LYS A 211 54.42 47.46 18.09
C LYS A 211 55.37 48.05 19.13
N GLN A 212 56.68 48.02 18.87
CA GLN A 212 57.69 48.61 19.76
C GLN A 212 57.51 50.13 19.87
N MET A 213 57.25 50.82 18.76
CA MET A 213 56.99 52.26 18.74
C MET A 213 55.71 52.61 19.51
N MET A 214 54.62 51.84 19.35
CA MET A 214 53.39 52.04 20.11
C MET A 214 53.58 51.82 21.60
N GLN A 215 54.32 50.78 22.00
CA GLN A 215 54.64 50.52 23.40
C GLN A 215 55.47 51.68 23.99
N SER A 216 56.50 52.14 23.26
CA SER A 216 57.31 53.30 23.67
C SER A 216 56.44 54.55 23.85
N LYS A 217 55.63 54.90 22.83
CA LYS A 217 54.72 56.05 22.92
C LYS A 217 53.69 55.89 24.03
N SER A 218 53.20 54.69 24.29
CA SER A 218 52.29 54.44 25.41
C SER A 218 52.98 54.71 26.75
N THR A 219 54.22 54.24 26.93
CA THR A 219 54.99 54.56 28.15
C THR A 219 55.31 56.04 28.28
N GLU A 220 55.61 56.73 27.18
CA GLU A 220 55.80 58.18 27.17
C GLU A 220 54.52 58.92 27.55
N VAL A 221 53.36 58.52 27.01
CA VAL A 221 52.06 59.09 27.38
C VAL A 221 51.75 58.83 28.84
N THR A 222 52.00 57.64 29.37
CA THR A 222 51.83 57.34 30.81
C THR A 222 52.78 58.16 31.68
N ALA A 223 54.04 58.31 31.26
CA ALA A 223 55.02 59.11 31.98
C ALA A 223 54.68 60.61 31.94
N LEU A 224 54.19 61.11 30.80
CA LEU A 224 53.69 62.47 30.65
C LEU A 224 52.46 62.69 31.50
N ARG A 225 51.49 61.76 31.52
CA ARG A 225 50.33 61.80 32.42
C ARG A 225 50.76 61.88 33.88
N LYS A 226 51.70 61.02 34.31
CA LYS A 226 52.21 61.01 35.69
C LYS A 226 53.03 62.26 36.04
N LYS A 227 53.73 62.87 35.06
CA LYS A 227 54.40 64.16 35.24
C LYS A 227 53.39 65.30 35.33
N LEU A 228 52.37 65.34 34.47
CA LEU A 228 51.27 66.30 34.58
C LEU A 228 50.58 66.19 35.94
N GLU A 229 50.33 64.98 36.42
CA GLU A 229 49.74 64.71 37.75
C GLU A 229 50.58 65.27 38.91
N LYS A 230 51.90 65.44 38.73
CA LYS A 230 52.80 66.08 39.72
C LYS A 230 52.72 67.61 39.69
N TYR A 231 52.40 68.20 38.54
CA TYR A 231 52.29 69.66 38.36
C TYR A 231 50.86 70.17 38.51
N GLU A 232 49.86 69.28 38.51
CA GLU A 232 48.43 69.58 38.76
C GLU A 232 47.87 68.71 39.89
N PRO A 233 48.15 68.99 41.19
CA PRO A 233 47.52 68.27 42.30
C PRO A 233 46.11 68.83 42.60
N GLN A 234 45.34 69.19 41.57
CA GLN A 234 43.93 69.52 41.71
C GLN A 234 43.12 68.75 40.67
N SER A 235 42.21 67.94 41.20
CA SER A 235 41.14 67.28 40.48
C SER A 235 40.42 68.25 39.54
N VAL A 236 40.56 68.04 38.24
CA VAL A 236 39.60 68.56 37.26
C VAL A 236 38.70 67.39 36.85
N PRO A 237 37.36 67.51 36.98
CA PRO A 237 36.43 66.41 36.78
C PRO A 237 36.53 65.80 35.38
N SER A 238 36.36 64.47 35.34
CA SER A 238 36.29 63.66 34.12
C SER A 238 35.28 64.25 33.13
N ALA A 239 35.77 64.76 32.00
CA ALA A 239 34.98 64.99 30.81
C ALA A 239 35.44 63.95 29.78
N ASP A 240 34.68 62.87 29.66
CA ASP A 240 34.35 62.26 28.38
C ASP A 240 33.29 61.17 28.61
N THR A 241 32.05 61.65 28.67
CA THR A 241 30.92 61.00 28.01
C THR A 241 31.03 61.25 26.51
N ALA A 242 31.29 60.20 25.73
CA ALA A 242 30.77 59.98 24.39
C ALA A 242 30.90 58.48 24.05
#